data_AF-A0A6I9Q6T0-F1
#
_entry.id   AF-A0A6I9Q6T0-F1
#
_cell.length_a   1.000
_cell.length_b   1.000
_cell.length_c   1.000
_cell.angle_alpha   90.00
_cell.angle_beta   90.00
_cell.angle_gamma   90.00
#
_symmetry.space_group_name_H-M   'P 1'
#
loop_
_entity.id
_entity.type
_entity.pdbx_description
1 polymer ?
#
loop_
_entity_poly.entity_id
_entity_poly.type
_entity_poly.pdbx_seq_one_letter_code
_entity_poly.pdbx_strand_id
1 'polypeptide(L)'
;MGKSKTTKFKRPQFNAVGLPVNAVQEAGEEAEDPCEDDCPAGELLEKLQSPSADVREFACASISRVVQQSQSIPGLLQRDAVRRLGPMLLDRSLAVRETAAGALRNLSACGGQEVCEDMVKHDIMTPLTALLRE
;
A
#
# COMPACT_ATOMS: atom_id res chain seq x y z
N MET A 1 20.28 13.05 32.62
CA MET A 1 19.17 13.91 32.11
C MET A 1 19.30 14.02 30.58
N GLY A 2 18.96 12.95 29.85
CA GLY A 2 19.09 12.91 28.38
C GLY A 2 17.78 13.28 27.70
N LYS A 3 17.76 14.36 26.92
CA LYS A 3 16.62 14.71 26.06
C LYS A 3 16.79 13.98 24.74
N SER A 4 16.08 12.87 24.55
CA SER A 4 16.00 12.19 23.25
C SER A 4 15.22 13.08 22.28
N LYS A 5 15.89 13.55 21.23
CA LYS A 5 15.25 14.28 20.14
C LYS A 5 14.33 13.32 19.39
N THR A 6 13.04 13.60 19.38
CA THR A 6 12.09 12.87 18.54
C THR A 6 12.34 13.27 17.09
N THR A 7 12.82 12.34 16.28
CA THR A 7 12.93 12.52 14.83
C THR A 7 11.52 12.47 14.26
N LYS A 8 10.94 13.65 13.98
CA LYS A 8 9.64 13.72 13.32
C LYS A 8 9.78 13.17 11.91
N PHE A 9 9.10 12.07 11.64
CA PHE A 9 9.01 11.45 10.32
C PHE A 9 8.39 12.44 9.33
N LYS A 10 9.09 12.72 8.22
CA LYS A 10 8.52 13.48 7.10
C LYS A 10 7.48 12.58 6.42
N ARG A 11 6.20 12.95 6.49
CA ARG A 11 5.13 12.29 5.74
C ARG A 11 5.19 12.78 4.29
N PRO A 12 5.25 11.89 3.28
CA PRO A 12 4.98 12.26 1.91
C PRO A 12 3.58 12.87 1.86
N GLN A 13 3.50 14.14 1.45
CA GLN A 13 2.22 14.79 1.25
C GLN A 13 1.68 14.40 -0.11
N PHE A 14 0.40 14.03 -0.13
CA PHE A 14 -0.34 13.81 -1.36
C PHE A 14 -1.51 14.80 -1.40
N ASN A 15 -1.77 15.36 -2.58
CA ASN A 15 -2.93 16.22 -2.79
C ASN A 15 -4.22 15.41 -2.93
N ALA A 16 -5.36 16.09 -2.90
CA ALA A 16 -6.70 15.49 -3.07
C ALA A 16 -6.85 14.66 -4.37
N VAL A 17 -5.99 14.90 -5.37
CA VAL A 17 -5.95 14.19 -6.65
C VAL A 17 -4.99 12.99 -6.64
N GLY A 18 -4.37 12.66 -5.50
CA GLY A 18 -3.47 11.52 -5.38
C GLY A 18 -2.03 11.77 -5.86
N LEU A 19 -1.72 12.96 -6.40
CA LEU A 19 -0.38 13.30 -6.86
C LEU A 19 0.56 13.72 -5.69
N PRO A 20 1.84 13.32 -5.73
CA PRO A 20 2.83 13.76 -4.75
C PRO A 20 3.08 15.27 -4.88
N VAL A 21 3.12 15.98 -3.74
CA VAL A 21 3.21 17.45 -3.70
C VAL A 21 4.61 17.97 -4.12
N ASN A 22 5.62 17.10 -4.14
CA ASN A 22 7.02 17.44 -4.46
C ASN A 22 7.48 16.91 -5.83
N ALA A 23 6.61 16.84 -6.84
CA ALA A 23 6.99 16.34 -8.18
C ALA A 23 8.00 17.24 -8.96
N VAL A 24 8.70 18.16 -8.28
CA VAL A 24 9.82 18.91 -8.84
C VAL A 24 10.96 18.78 -7.83
N GLN A 25 12.07 18.14 -8.25
CA GLN A 25 13.30 17.84 -7.48
C GLN A 25 13.16 16.54 -6.64
N GLU A 26 13.72 15.39 -7.03
CA GLU A 26 15.12 15.15 -7.44
C GLU A 26 15.25 14.06 -8.54
N ALA A 27 16.04 14.38 -9.57
CA ALA A 27 16.70 13.39 -10.41
C ALA A 27 18.12 13.22 -9.86
N GLY A 28 18.44 12.02 -9.35
CA GLY A 28 19.77 11.68 -8.86
C GLY A 28 19.77 10.32 -8.16
N GLU A 29 20.42 9.35 -8.83
CA GLU A 29 21.31 8.32 -8.25
C GLU A 29 20.69 7.37 -7.19
N GLU A 30 20.65 6.04 -7.33
CA GLU A 30 21.53 5.09 -8.02
C GLU A 30 20.76 3.86 -8.53
N ALA A 31 21.26 3.29 -9.61
CA ALA A 31 20.90 1.95 -10.05
C ALA A 31 21.64 0.93 -9.17
N GLU A 32 20.94 0.36 -8.20
CA GLU A 32 21.40 -0.87 -7.53
C GLU A 32 20.72 -2.09 -8.18
N ASP A 33 21.57 -3.08 -8.46
CA ASP A 33 21.33 -4.39 -9.08
C ASP A 33 20.06 -5.09 -8.54
N PRO A 34 19.26 -5.79 -9.38
CA PRO A 34 18.09 -6.50 -8.91
C PRO A 34 18.54 -7.84 -8.30
N CYS A 35 18.83 -7.83 -7.01
CA CYS A 35 18.84 -9.07 -6.24
C CYS A 35 17.39 -9.58 -6.18
N GLU A 36 17.08 -10.49 -7.09
CA GLU A 36 15.97 -11.42 -6.97
C GLU A 36 16.07 -12.13 -5.60
N ASP A 37 14.92 -12.32 -4.95
CA ASP A 37 14.70 -13.28 -3.85
C ASP A 37 14.82 -12.83 -2.37
N ASP A 38 14.32 -11.65 -1.99
CA ASP A 38 13.57 -11.50 -0.70
C ASP A 38 12.82 -10.15 -0.60
N CYS A 39 11.76 -9.96 -1.39
CA CYS A 39 10.90 -8.80 -1.16
C CYS A 39 9.96 -9.15 0.01
N PRO A 40 10.02 -8.45 1.17
CA PRO A 40 9.16 -8.72 2.33
C PRO A 40 7.66 -8.58 2.00
N ALA A 41 7.34 -8.07 0.81
CA ALA A 41 6.02 -8.10 0.20
C ALA A 41 5.34 -9.48 0.25
N GLY A 42 6.07 -10.58 0.02
CA GLY A 42 5.50 -11.93 0.06
C GLY A 42 4.91 -12.27 1.43
N GLU A 43 5.73 -12.16 2.47
CA GLU A 43 5.31 -12.42 3.86
C GLU A 43 4.17 -11.49 4.31
N LEU A 44 4.21 -10.22 3.91
CA LEU A 44 3.15 -9.27 4.23
C LEU A 44 1.82 -9.67 3.60
N LEU A 45 1.83 -10.14 2.36
CA LEU A 45 0.63 -10.61 1.66
C LEU A 45 0.07 -11.90 2.28
N GLU A 46 0.92 -12.77 2.82
CA GLU A 46 0.48 -13.95 3.57
C GLU A 46 -0.20 -13.57 4.89
N LYS A 47 0.33 -12.56 5.60
CA LYS A 47 -0.23 -12.06 6.86
C LYS A 47 -1.65 -11.50 6.73
N LEU A 48 -2.10 -11.12 5.52
CA LEU A 48 -3.50 -10.74 5.25
C LEU A 48 -4.48 -11.90 5.50
N GLN A 49 -4.04 -13.15 5.50
CA GLN A 49 -4.88 -14.32 5.79
C GLN A 49 -4.87 -14.72 7.27
N SER A 50 -4.18 -13.95 8.13
CA SER A 50 -4.12 -14.24 9.56
C SER A 50 -5.51 -14.20 10.21
N PRO A 51 -5.81 -15.10 11.16
CA PRO A 51 -7.04 -15.01 11.95
C PRO A 51 -7.07 -13.76 12.84
N SER A 52 -5.90 -13.20 13.18
CA SER A 52 -5.79 -11.98 14.01
C SER A 52 -6.01 -10.72 13.18
N ALA A 53 -6.99 -9.90 13.59
CA ALA A 53 -7.26 -8.60 12.96
C ALA A 53 -6.04 -7.66 13.04
N ASP A 54 -5.34 -7.62 14.18
CA ASP A 54 -4.15 -6.79 14.38
C ASP A 54 -3.04 -7.14 13.38
N VAL A 55 -2.88 -8.43 13.07
CA VAL A 55 -1.88 -8.89 12.09
C VAL A 55 -2.29 -8.50 10.67
N ARG A 56 -3.58 -8.60 10.32
CA ARG A 56 -4.08 -8.16 9.01
C ARG A 56 -3.96 -6.64 8.84
N GLU A 57 -4.29 -5.88 9.87
CA GLU A 57 -4.15 -4.42 9.89
C GLU A 57 -2.68 -4.03 9.74
N PHE A 58 -1.78 -4.65 10.52
CA PHE A 58 -0.34 -4.47 10.39
C PHE A 58 0.16 -4.76 8.97
N ALA A 59 -0.32 -5.85 8.36
CA ALA A 59 0.02 -6.19 6.99
C ALA A 59 -0.45 -5.12 5.99
N CYS A 60 -1.71 -4.68 6.08
CA CYS A 60 -2.24 -3.58 5.25
C CYS A 60 -1.42 -2.30 5.42
N ALA A 61 -1.10 -1.91 6.66
CA ALA A 61 -0.32 -0.71 6.97
C ALA A 61 1.10 -0.81 6.41
N SER A 62 1.72 -1.98 6.53
CA SER A 62 3.06 -2.25 6.02
C SER A 62 3.09 -2.20 4.49
N ILE A 63 2.12 -2.83 3.82
CA ILE A 63 1.98 -2.75 2.36
C ILE A 63 1.76 -1.30 1.92
N SER A 64 0.89 -0.55 2.62
CA SER A 64 0.65 0.88 2.36
C SER A 64 1.91 1.73 2.45
N ARG A 65 2.88 1.34 3.28
CA ARG A 65 4.20 1.97 3.34
C ARG A 65 5.11 1.54 2.19
N VAL A 66 5.15 0.25 1.87
CA VAL A 66 5.98 -0.31 0.79
C VAL A 66 5.60 0.31 -0.56
N VAL A 67 4.31 0.39 -0.88
CA VAL A 67 3.84 0.91 -2.19
C VAL A 67 4.16 2.39 -2.44
N GLN A 68 4.53 3.15 -1.40
CA GLN A 68 5.03 4.52 -1.59
C GLN A 68 6.41 4.55 -2.27
N GLN A 69 7.14 3.43 -2.24
CA GLN A 69 8.36 3.21 -2.99
C GLN A 69 7.97 2.58 -4.34
N SER A 70 7.79 3.40 -5.38
CA SER A 70 7.24 2.95 -6.68
C SER A 70 7.95 1.74 -7.29
N GLN A 71 9.26 1.58 -7.06
CA GLN A 71 10.06 0.43 -7.52
C GLN A 71 9.62 -0.91 -6.92
N SER A 72 8.92 -0.90 -5.78
CA SER A 72 8.39 -2.13 -5.14
C SER A 72 7.07 -2.62 -5.74
N ILE A 73 6.36 -1.76 -6.47
CA ILE A 73 5.01 -2.03 -6.98
C ILE A 73 5.00 -3.22 -7.95
N PRO A 74 5.91 -3.32 -8.95
CA PRO A 74 5.91 -4.47 -9.86
C PRO A 74 6.00 -5.81 -9.13
N GLY A 75 6.87 -5.90 -8.11
CA GLY A 75 7.03 -7.12 -7.30
C GLY A 75 5.82 -7.46 -6.43
N LEU A 76 5.01 -6.47 -6.06
CA LEU A 76 3.73 -6.66 -5.38
C LEU A 76 2.63 -7.11 -6.36
N LEU A 77 2.56 -6.52 -7.56
CA LEU A 77 1.58 -6.90 -8.58
C LEU A 77 1.79 -8.33 -9.07
N GLN A 78 3.04 -8.74 -9.28
CA GLN A 78 3.39 -10.13 -9.60
C GLN A 78 2.90 -11.14 -8.55
N ARG A 79 2.64 -10.70 -7.32
CA ARG A 79 2.13 -11.51 -6.20
C ARG A 79 0.62 -11.32 -5.94
N ASP A 80 -0.10 -10.78 -6.92
CA ASP A 80 -1.55 -10.51 -6.85
C ASP A 80 -1.94 -9.58 -5.70
N ALA A 81 -1.12 -8.56 -5.37
CA ALA A 81 -1.37 -7.67 -4.23
C ALA A 81 -2.76 -7.00 -4.27
N VAL A 82 -3.20 -6.55 -5.45
CA VAL A 82 -4.53 -5.95 -5.65
C VAL A 82 -5.63 -6.94 -5.28
N ARG A 83 -5.59 -8.15 -5.84
CA ARG A 83 -6.58 -9.21 -5.55
C ARG A 83 -6.59 -9.61 -4.08
N ARG A 84 -5.44 -9.60 -3.42
CA ARG A 84 -5.30 -9.96 -1.99
C ARG A 84 -5.77 -8.86 -1.04
N LEU A 85 -5.59 -7.59 -1.41
CA LEU A 85 -6.06 -6.44 -0.64
C LEU A 85 -7.57 -6.20 -0.79
N GLY A 86 -8.15 -6.48 -1.95
CA GLY A 86 -9.58 -6.25 -2.22
C GLY A 86 -10.53 -6.77 -1.14
N PRO A 87 -10.44 -8.05 -0.72
CA PRO A 87 -11.29 -8.61 0.34
C PRO A 87 -11.14 -7.94 1.71
N MET A 88 -10.01 -7.29 1.99
CA MET A 88 -9.79 -6.60 3.27
C MET A 88 -10.68 -5.37 3.44
N LEU A 89 -11.25 -4.83 2.36
CA LEU A 89 -12.28 -3.80 2.40
C LEU A 89 -13.60 -4.31 3.01
N LEU A 90 -13.79 -5.62 3.08
CA LEU A 90 -14.97 -6.28 3.68
C LEU A 90 -14.64 -6.97 5.00
N ASP A 91 -13.48 -6.65 5.60
CA ASP A 91 -13.06 -7.24 6.86
C ASP A 91 -14.05 -6.93 8.00
N ARG A 92 -14.12 -7.82 9.00
CA ARG A 92 -14.95 -7.62 10.19
C ARG A 92 -14.42 -6.48 11.08
N SER A 93 -13.13 -6.20 11.01
CA SER A 93 -12.49 -5.10 11.74
C SER A 93 -12.51 -3.82 10.93
N LEU A 94 -13.10 -2.76 11.49
CA LEU A 94 -13.10 -1.44 10.88
C LEU A 94 -11.67 -0.94 10.61
N ALA A 95 -10.75 -1.15 11.55
CA ALA A 95 -9.36 -0.73 11.40
C ALA A 95 -8.66 -1.41 10.22
N VAL A 96 -8.96 -2.69 9.96
CA VAL A 96 -8.46 -3.41 8.78
C VAL A 96 -9.04 -2.80 7.50
N ARG A 97 -10.35 -2.52 7.46
CA ARG A 97 -11.01 -1.92 6.29
C ARG A 97 -10.44 -0.55 5.93
N GLU A 98 -10.32 0.34 6.92
CA GLU A 98 -9.76 1.68 6.75
C GLU A 98 -8.31 1.61 6.25
N THR A 99 -7.51 0.74 6.85
CA THR A 99 -6.10 0.58 6.50
C THR A 99 -5.93 -0.03 5.10
N ALA A 100 -6.76 -1.01 4.73
CA ALA A 100 -6.79 -1.59 3.40
C ALA A 100 -7.20 -0.59 2.32
N ALA A 101 -8.22 0.24 2.60
CA ALA A 101 -8.60 1.34 1.71
C ALA A 101 -7.45 2.33 1.52
N GLY A 102 -6.73 2.66 2.59
CA GLY A 102 -5.52 3.48 2.53
C GLY A 102 -4.39 2.85 1.70
N ALA A 103 -4.18 1.54 1.83
CA ALA A 103 -3.19 0.79 1.06
C ALA A 103 -3.53 0.80 -0.44
N LEU A 104 -4.78 0.50 -0.82
CA LEU A 104 -5.24 0.52 -2.20
C LEU A 104 -5.15 1.93 -2.80
N ARG A 105 -5.54 2.97 -2.04
CA ARG A 105 -5.38 4.37 -2.46
C ARG A 105 -3.92 4.73 -2.76
N ASN A 106 -2.98 4.28 -1.93
CA ASN A 106 -1.56 4.53 -2.16
C ASN A 106 -1.03 3.75 -3.35
N LEU A 107 -1.45 2.48 -3.50
CA LEU A 107 -1.08 1.65 -4.62
C LEU A 107 -1.51 2.27 -5.96
N SER A 108 -2.76 2.76 -6.08
CA SER A 108 -3.23 3.44 -7.29
C SER A 108 -2.53 4.78 -7.54
N ALA A 109 -2.26 5.54 -6.48
CA ALA A 109 -1.59 6.84 -6.58
C ALA A 109 -0.12 6.72 -7.03
N CYS A 110 0.59 5.70 -6.53
CA CYS A 110 2.01 5.49 -6.81
C CYS A 110 2.27 4.61 -8.04
N GLY A 111 1.33 3.72 -8.40
CA GLY A 111 1.49 2.77 -9.51
C GLY A 111 0.87 3.19 -10.84
N GLY A 112 0.13 4.30 -10.87
CA GLY A 112 -0.40 4.87 -12.12
C GLY A 112 -1.47 4.02 -12.79
N GLN A 113 -1.60 4.16 -14.11
CA GLN A 113 -2.70 3.61 -14.89
C GLN A 113 -2.75 2.07 -14.86
N GLU A 114 -1.60 1.39 -14.97
CA GLU A 114 -1.51 -0.07 -14.96
C GLU A 114 -2.14 -0.66 -13.69
N VAL A 115 -1.84 -0.08 -12.52
CA VAL A 115 -2.45 -0.50 -11.26
C VAL A 115 -3.96 -0.26 -11.24
N CYS A 116 -4.41 0.89 -11.75
CA CYS A 116 -5.84 1.18 -11.82
C CYS A 116 -6.59 0.18 -12.71
N GLU A 117 -6.00 -0.20 -13.85
CA GLU A 117 -6.55 -1.23 -14.74
C GLU A 117 -6.61 -2.60 -14.03
N ASP A 118 -5.57 -2.97 -13.28
CA ASP A 118 -5.55 -4.21 -12.50
C ASP A 118 -6.60 -4.20 -11.37
N MET A 119 -6.82 -3.06 -10.72
CA MET A 119 -7.91 -2.88 -9.74
C MET A 119 -9.29 -3.08 -10.35
N VAL A 120 -9.53 -2.58 -11.57
CA VAL A 120 -10.79 -2.82 -12.29
C VAL A 120 -10.92 -4.30 -12.65
N LYS A 121 -9.85 -4.92 -13.16
CA LYS A 121 -9.82 -6.34 -13.53
C LYS A 121 -10.07 -7.27 -12.33
N HIS A 122 -9.66 -6.86 -11.14
CA HIS A 122 -9.87 -7.59 -9.89
C HIS A 122 -11.10 -7.14 -9.09
N ASP A 123 -12.02 -6.42 -9.72
CA ASP A 123 -13.31 -6.02 -9.15
C ASP A 123 -13.17 -5.32 -7.80
N ILE A 124 -12.18 -4.44 -7.65
CA ILE A 124 -11.99 -3.66 -6.42
C ILE A 124 -13.12 -2.63 -6.22
N MET A 125 -13.81 -2.24 -7.30
CA MET A 125 -14.92 -1.29 -7.24
C MET A 125 -16.11 -1.84 -6.44
N THR A 126 -16.41 -3.14 -6.54
CA THR A 126 -17.52 -3.75 -5.78
C THR A 126 -17.34 -3.63 -4.26
N PRO A 127 -16.24 -4.12 -3.63
CA PRO A 127 -16.03 -3.97 -2.20
C PRO A 127 -15.80 -2.51 -1.77
N LEU A 128 -15.25 -1.64 -2.62
CA LEU A 128 -15.17 -0.19 -2.32
C LEU A 128 -16.57 0.45 -2.23
N THR A 129 -17.46 0.16 -3.17
CA THR A 129 -18.82 0.72 -3.13
C THR A 129 -19.64 0.16 -1.95
N ALA A 130 -19.37 -1.08 -1.53
CA ALA A 130 -19.94 -1.64 -0.31
C ALA A 130 -19.44 -0.89 0.94
N LEU A 131 -18.13 -0.64 1.05
CA LEU A 131 -17.54 0.10 2.15
C LEU A 131 -18.11 1.53 2.28
N LEU A 132 -18.40 2.21 1.16
CA LEU A 132 -18.97 3.57 1.16
C LEU A 132 -20.45 3.64 1.58
N ARG A 133 -21.12 2.50 1.72
CA ARG A 133 -22.54 2.42 2.14
C ARG A 133 -22.73 2.07 3.61
N GLU A 134 -21.63 1.85 4.33
CA GLU A 134 -21.62 1.68 5.79
C GLU A 134 -21.96 2.99 6.51
#